data_AF-A0A1V5IF95-F1
#
_entry.id   AF-A0A1V5IF95-F1
#
_cell.length_a   1.000
_cell.length_b   1.000
_cell.length_c   1.000
_cell.angle_alpha   90.00
_cell.angle_beta   90.00
_cell.angle_gamma   90.00
#
_symmetry.space_group_name_H-M   'P 1'
#
loop_
_entity.id
_entity.type
_entity.pdbx_description
1 polymer ?
#
loop_
_entity_poly.entity_id
_entity_poly.type
_entity_poly.pdbx_seq_one_letter_code
_entity_poly.pdbx_strand_id
1 'polypeptide(L)'
;MLTCGAGSYSLTGTNADLTVKRNYVLTCSAGSYSLTGTNADLILQRNYVLSCGAGTYNLTGTNADLKVQRNYSLTCESGSYALIGSDIDLIAQRNYTLECGSGSYALTGTNANLVVQRNYILTCEVGSYALTGTNANLVVQRNYTLSCDAGSYSITGSDIGLFKGLVLSCEAGSYTLTGTDADLIIQRNYALNCDAGSYSLTGSSADLVVRRNYVLSCEAGSYSITGADTNLVIQRNYTLALDAGSYVLTGSPAALNSARTMVGDVGSYVLTGTDVNFIIARNYTLTCEAGAYALTGTDADLTVQRNYTLVCGAGDYALTGTDANFILQRNYTLECGAGSYSLTGTDVSFIIARSYALSCNAGSYALTGTDVDLIIQRNYTLTCEAGSYAITGTDADLLAQRNYTLLCGAGNYTLTGTDATFLLQRNYTLVCEDGSYFLTGTDAELIVQRNYILACGAGSYALTGADVSLTSHRIFALGVGSYVLVGTSVGLFILTPTPACRTATIEFENRTFAIPHENRTLEVKCH
;
A
#
# COMPACT_ATOMS: atom_id res chain seq x y z
N MET A 1 -23.29 -22.07 -46.25
CA MET A 1 -23.11 -20.64 -45.93
C MET A 1 -24.50 -20.03 -45.96
N LEU A 2 -24.97 -19.50 -44.84
CA LEU A 2 -26.22 -18.76 -44.75
C LEU A 2 -25.82 -17.28 -44.65
N THR A 3 -26.32 -16.45 -45.55
CA THR A 3 -26.04 -15.01 -45.54
C THR A 3 -27.35 -14.26 -45.32
N CYS A 4 -27.44 -13.54 -44.20
CA CYS A 4 -28.51 -12.58 -44.01
C CYS A 4 -28.08 -11.27 -44.67
N GLY A 5 -28.92 -10.74 -45.56
CA GLY A 5 -28.71 -9.43 -46.16
C GLY A 5 -28.78 -8.33 -45.10
N ALA A 6 -28.50 -7.09 -45.50
CA ALA A 6 -28.67 -5.95 -44.62
C ALA A 6 -30.16 -5.75 -44.31
N GLY A 7 -30.49 -5.45 -43.05
CA GLY A 7 -31.89 -5.24 -42.65
C GLY A 7 -32.18 -5.57 -41.20
N SER A 8 -33.46 -5.66 -40.86
CA SER A 8 -33.95 -6.00 -39.53
C SER A 8 -34.57 -7.39 -39.53
N TYR A 9 -34.05 -8.28 -38.69
CA TYR A 9 -34.50 -9.67 -38.55
C TYR A 9 -34.91 -9.91 -37.09
N SER A 10 -36.11 -10.42 -36.87
CA SER A 10 -36.61 -10.72 -35.54
C SER A 10 -37.25 -12.11 -35.51
N LEU A 11 -36.87 -12.92 -34.52
CA LEU A 11 -37.54 -14.17 -34.16
C LEU A 11 -38.17 -14.00 -32.78
N THR A 12 -39.50 -14.11 -32.70
CA THR A 12 -40.25 -13.93 -31.45
C THR A 12 -41.11 -15.14 -31.13
N GLY A 13 -41.11 -15.62 -29.88
CA GLY A 13 -41.98 -16.71 -29.43
C GLY A 13 -41.63 -17.21 -28.04
N THR A 14 -42.40 -18.15 -27.47
CA THR A 14 -42.08 -18.70 -26.14
C THR A 14 -40.72 -19.40 -26.11
N ASN A 15 -40.40 -20.18 -27.15
CA ASN A 15 -39.07 -20.74 -27.42
C ASN A 15 -38.56 -20.21 -28.76
N ALA A 16 -37.85 -19.09 -28.73
CA ALA A 16 -37.23 -18.47 -29.89
C ALA A 16 -35.81 -19.03 -30.08
N ASP A 17 -35.68 -20.34 -30.30
CA ASP A 17 -34.35 -21.00 -30.35
C ASP A 17 -33.82 -21.12 -31.77
N LEU A 18 -32.54 -20.81 -31.96
CA LEU A 18 -31.79 -21.08 -33.18
C LEU A 18 -30.65 -22.07 -32.90
N THR A 19 -30.81 -23.30 -33.37
CA THR A 19 -29.79 -24.36 -33.22
C THR A 19 -29.11 -24.66 -34.55
N VAL A 20 -27.78 -24.57 -34.58
CA VAL A 20 -26.98 -24.97 -35.76
C VAL A 20 -26.03 -26.11 -35.43
N LYS A 21 -26.16 -27.21 -36.19
CA LYS A 21 -25.56 -28.51 -35.83
C LYS A 21 -24.15 -28.74 -36.37
N ARG A 22 -23.86 -28.54 -37.66
CA ARG A 22 -22.50 -28.80 -38.22
C ARG A 22 -22.17 -27.96 -39.46
N ASN A 23 -20.90 -27.55 -39.55
CA ASN A 23 -20.23 -27.04 -40.77
C ASN A 23 -21.02 -25.93 -41.47
N TYR A 24 -21.25 -24.82 -40.79
CA TYR A 24 -21.88 -23.65 -41.38
C TYR A 24 -21.05 -22.40 -41.15
N VAL A 25 -21.14 -21.49 -42.11
CA VAL A 25 -20.75 -20.08 -41.97
C VAL A 25 -22.05 -19.31 -41.98
N LEU A 26 -22.32 -18.54 -40.94
CA LEU A 26 -23.39 -17.54 -40.93
C LEU A 26 -22.75 -16.18 -40.96
N THR A 27 -23.13 -15.42 -41.97
CA THR A 27 -22.66 -14.05 -42.16
C THR A 27 -23.90 -13.18 -42.08
N CYS A 28 -24.00 -12.39 -41.03
CA CYS A 28 -25.03 -11.38 -40.89
C CYS A 28 -24.45 -10.09 -41.43
N SER A 29 -25.06 -9.51 -42.46
CA SER A 29 -24.66 -8.18 -42.95
C SER A 29 -25.03 -7.11 -41.93
N ALA A 30 -24.69 -5.84 -42.21
CA ALA A 30 -25.05 -4.75 -41.32
C ALA A 30 -26.56 -4.66 -41.09
N GLY A 31 -27.00 -4.54 -39.84
CA GLY A 31 -28.43 -4.61 -39.54
C GLY A 31 -28.80 -4.75 -38.06
N SER A 32 -30.07 -5.06 -37.82
CA SER A 32 -30.61 -5.34 -36.49
C SER A 32 -31.10 -6.79 -36.44
N TYR A 33 -30.62 -7.57 -35.48
CA TYR A 33 -30.94 -8.99 -35.33
C TYR A 33 -31.41 -9.24 -33.91
N SER A 34 -32.65 -9.71 -33.73
CA SER A 34 -33.22 -9.98 -32.40
C SER A 34 -33.81 -11.38 -32.28
N LEU A 35 -33.49 -12.06 -31.19
CA LEU A 35 -34.16 -13.27 -30.71
C LEU A 35 -34.88 -12.92 -29.41
N THR A 36 -36.20 -13.06 -29.35
CA THR A 36 -36.99 -12.65 -28.18
C THR A 36 -37.97 -13.73 -27.76
N GLY A 37 -37.87 -14.20 -26.51
CA GLY A 37 -38.76 -15.24 -26.01
C GLY A 37 -38.70 -15.48 -24.51
N THR A 38 -39.37 -16.52 -24.02
CA THR A 38 -39.10 -17.00 -22.65
C THR A 38 -37.76 -17.75 -22.63
N ASN A 39 -37.53 -18.60 -23.63
CA ASN A 39 -36.21 -19.11 -24.00
C ASN A 39 -35.81 -18.48 -25.33
N ALA A 40 -34.60 -17.94 -25.40
CA ALA A 40 -34.04 -17.29 -26.59
C ALA A 40 -32.61 -17.78 -26.80
N ASP A 41 -32.45 -19.05 -27.14
CA ASP A 41 -31.14 -19.70 -27.18
C ASP A 41 -30.53 -19.71 -28.61
N LEU A 42 -29.26 -19.32 -28.70
CA LEU A 42 -28.42 -19.55 -29.88
C LEU A 42 -27.38 -20.63 -29.58
N ILE A 43 -27.60 -21.83 -30.14
CA ILE A 43 -26.79 -23.02 -29.84
C ILE A 43 -25.97 -23.44 -31.07
N LEU A 44 -24.64 -23.47 -30.92
CA LEU A 44 -23.69 -23.71 -32.00
C LEU A 44 -22.76 -24.89 -31.64
N GLN A 45 -22.90 -26.00 -32.36
CA GLN A 45 -22.32 -27.28 -31.93
C GLN A 45 -20.89 -27.56 -32.46
N ARG A 46 -20.63 -27.49 -33.78
CA ARG A 46 -19.29 -27.84 -34.33
C ARG A 46 -18.89 -27.08 -35.59
N ASN A 47 -17.62 -26.63 -35.61
CA ASN A 47 -16.90 -26.11 -36.77
C ASN A 47 -17.67 -24.99 -37.48
N TYR A 48 -17.74 -23.82 -36.84
CA TYR A 48 -18.59 -22.74 -37.32
C TYR A 48 -17.91 -21.38 -37.21
N VAL A 49 -18.22 -20.52 -38.18
CA VAL A 49 -17.82 -19.11 -38.19
C VAL A 49 -19.10 -18.28 -38.19
N LEU A 50 -19.32 -17.51 -37.12
CA LEU A 50 -20.32 -16.45 -37.11
C LEU A 50 -19.58 -15.14 -37.31
N SER A 51 -19.93 -14.46 -38.38
CA SER A 51 -19.49 -13.10 -38.63
C SER A 51 -20.73 -12.22 -38.56
N CYS A 52 -20.76 -11.39 -37.53
CA CYS A 52 -21.78 -10.38 -37.30
C CYS A 52 -21.22 -9.07 -37.85
N GLY A 53 -21.76 -8.60 -38.98
CA GLY A 53 -21.46 -7.28 -39.52
C GLY A 53 -21.92 -6.15 -38.59
N ALA A 54 -21.59 -4.91 -38.95
CA ALA A 54 -21.91 -3.78 -38.09
C ALA A 54 -23.40 -3.64 -37.77
N GLY A 55 -23.80 -3.56 -36.49
CA GLY A 55 -25.23 -3.62 -36.19
C GLY A 55 -25.62 -3.76 -34.74
N THR A 56 -26.90 -4.05 -34.52
CA THR A 56 -27.46 -4.36 -33.19
C THR A 56 -27.88 -5.83 -33.13
N TYR A 57 -27.40 -6.57 -32.14
CA TYR A 57 -27.65 -7.99 -31.96
C TYR A 57 -28.16 -8.25 -30.55
N ASN A 58 -29.43 -8.61 -30.41
CA ASN A 58 -30.09 -8.77 -29.11
C ASN A 58 -30.64 -10.20 -28.95
N LEU A 59 -30.24 -10.88 -27.89
CA LEU A 59 -30.93 -12.07 -27.37
C LEU A 59 -31.65 -11.66 -26.09
N THR A 60 -32.97 -11.83 -26.04
CA THR A 60 -33.78 -11.36 -24.93
C THR A 60 -34.76 -12.44 -24.47
N GLY A 61 -34.65 -12.88 -23.23
CA GLY A 61 -35.62 -13.81 -22.66
C GLY A 61 -35.37 -14.16 -21.20
N THR A 62 -36.25 -14.94 -20.58
CA THR A 62 -35.98 -15.43 -19.21
C THR A 62 -34.69 -16.26 -19.19
N ASN A 63 -34.52 -17.13 -20.18
CA ASN A 63 -33.26 -17.79 -20.53
C ASN A 63 -32.77 -17.23 -21.87
N ALA A 64 -31.57 -16.66 -21.92
CA ALA A 64 -31.01 -16.08 -23.14
C ALA A 64 -29.56 -16.53 -23.34
N ASP A 65 -29.39 -17.76 -23.85
CA ASP A 65 -28.08 -18.40 -23.88
C ASP A 65 -27.39 -18.32 -25.25
N LEU A 66 -26.08 -18.06 -25.24
CA LEU A 66 -25.20 -18.28 -26.39
C LEU A 66 -24.21 -19.39 -26.03
N LYS A 67 -24.47 -20.60 -26.53
CA LYS A 67 -23.69 -21.81 -26.21
C LYS A 67 -22.89 -22.29 -27.41
N VAL A 68 -21.57 -22.31 -27.26
CA VAL A 68 -20.61 -22.72 -28.31
C VAL A 68 -19.74 -23.88 -27.84
N GLN A 69 -19.80 -25.01 -28.55
CA GLN A 69 -19.17 -26.26 -28.07
C GLN A 69 -17.76 -26.54 -28.61
N ARG A 70 -17.49 -26.48 -29.93
CA ARG A 70 -16.15 -26.82 -30.47
C ARG A 70 -15.76 -26.10 -31.76
N ASN A 71 -14.49 -25.65 -31.80
CA ASN A 71 -13.77 -25.13 -32.98
C ASN A 71 -14.54 -24.01 -33.68
N TYR A 72 -14.53 -22.83 -33.09
CA TYR A 72 -15.42 -21.75 -33.53
C TYR A 72 -14.66 -20.41 -33.60
N SER A 73 -15.06 -19.55 -34.52
CA SER A 73 -14.69 -18.13 -34.53
C SER A 73 -15.95 -17.25 -34.53
N LEU A 74 -16.10 -16.40 -33.50
CA LEU A 74 -17.10 -15.33 -33.47
C LEU A 74 -16.35 -14.04 -33.78
N THR A 75 -16.72 -13.41 -34.87
CA THR A 75 -16.23 -12.09 -35.23
C THR A 75 -17.42 -11.16 -35.19
N CYS A 76 -17.35 -10.17 -34.32
CA CYS A 76 -18.33 -9.12 -34.19
C CYS A 76 -17.69 -7.84 -34.72
N GLU A 77 -18.19 -7.29 -35.82
CA GLU A 77 -17.81 -5.95 -36.26
C GLU A 77 -18.39 -4.88 -35.32
N SER A 78 -18.24 -3.60 -35.69
CA SER A 78 -18.65 -2.51 -34.84
C SER A 78 -20.16 -2.51 -34.57
N GLY A 79 -20.58 -2.53 -33.30
CA GLY A 79 -22.00 -2.66 -33.02
C GLY A 79 -22.38 -2.67 -31.54
N SER A 80 -23.66 -2.97 -31.31
CA SER A 80 -24.24 -3.21 -29.99
C SER A 80 -24.68 -4.66 -29.89
N TYR A 81 -24.14 -5.40 -28.93
CA TYR A 81 -24.39 -6.82 -28.72
C TYR A 81 -24.90 -7.02 -27.30
N ALA A 82 -26.14 -7.49 -27.15
CA ALA A 82 -26.76 -7.65 -25.84
C ALA A 82 -27.38 -9.05 -25.66
N LEU A 83 -27.03 -9.71 -24.56
CA LEU A 83 -27.79 -10.83 -24.00
C LEU A 83 -28.50 -10.31 -22.75
N ILE A 84 -29.83 -10.40 -22.72
CA ILE A 84 -30.68 -9.81 -21.67
C ILE A 84 -31.67 -10.85 -21.18
N GLY A 85 -31.76 -11.04 -19.86
CA GLY A 85 -32.60 -12.08 -19.30
C GLY A 85 -32.53 -12.27 -17.80
N SER A 86 -33.14 -13.35 -17.28
CA SER A 86 -32.97 -13.72 -15.86
C SER A 86 -31.74 -14.61 -15.70
N ASP A 87 -31.60 -15.62 -16.56
CA ASP A 87 -30.48 -16.54 -16.63
C ASP A 87 -29.81 -16.42 -18.00
N ILE A 88 -28.52 -16.10 -18.00
CA ILE A 88 -27.74 -15.80 -19.21
C ILE A 88 -26.39 -16.46 -19.12
N ASP A 89 -26.15 -17.37 -20.06
CA ASP A 89 -24.89 -18.04 -20.21
C ASP A 89 -24.28 -17.77 -21.60
N LEU A 90 -23.14 -17.07 -21.62
CA LEU A 90 -22.21 -17.10 -22.76
C LEU A 90 -21.13 -18.13 -22.47
N ILE A 91 -21.33 -19.35 -22.98
CA ILE A 91 -20.45 -20.50 -22.72
C ILE A 91 -19.65 -20.87 -23.95
N ALA A 92 -18.32 -20.81 -23.82
CA ALA A 92 -17.37 -21.30 -24.81
C ALA A 92 -16.54 -22.48 -24.26
N GLN A 93 -16.75 -23.67 -24.84
CA GLN A 93 -16.17 -24.89 -24.27
C GLN A 93 -14.74 -25.21 -24.75
N ARG A 94 -14.44 -25.18 -26.06
CA ARG A 94 -13.12 -25.61 -26.56
C ARG A 94 -12.71 -25.02 -27.91
N ASN A 95 -11.48 -24.50 -27.97
CA ASN A 95 -10.83 -23.96 -29.18
C ASN A 95 -11.70 -22.89 -29.85
N TYR A 96 -11.76 -21.71 -29.24
CA TYR A 96 -12.61 -20.61 -29.69
C TYR A 96 -11.77 -19.35 -29.85
N THR A 97 -12.16 -18.49 -30.78
CA THR A 97 -11.67 -17.11 -30.91
C THR A 97 -12.90 -16.22 -30.91
N LEU A 98 -12.96 -15.30 -29.95
CA LEU A 98 -13.94 -14.22 -29.95
C LEU A 98 -13.18 -12.93 -30.21
N GLU A 99 -13.53 -12.31 -31.31
CA GLU A 99 -13.04 -11.01 -31.68
C GLU A 99 -14.23 -10.05 -31.60
N CYS A 100 -14.23 -9.25 -30.54
CA CYS A 100 -15.19 -8.20 -30.34
C CYS A 100 -14.59 -6.92 -30.91
N GLY A 101 -15.05 -6.52 -32.10
CA GLY A 101 -14.70 -5.24 -32.70
C GLY A 101 -15.24 -4.06 -31.88
N SER A 102 -14.93 -2.84 -32.32
CA SER A 102 -15.28 -1.65 -31.55
C SER A 102 -16.78 -1.50 -31.28
N GLY A 103 -17.23 -1.41 -30.03
CA GLY A 103 -18.68 -1.38 -29.77
C GLY A 103 -19.12 -1.48 -28.32
N SER A 104 -20.39 -1.79 -28.14
CA SER A 104 -21.00 -2.04 -26.82
C SER A 104 -21.40 -3.51 -26.70
N TYR A 105 -20.94 -4.19 -25.66
CA TYR A 105 -21.21 -5.59 -25.37
C TYR A 105 -21.78 -5.70 -23.97
N ALA A 106 -23.01 -6.21 -23.83
CA ALA A 106 -23.70 -6.29 -22.55
C ALA A 106 -24.26 -7.71 -22.31
N LEU A 107 -23.96 -8.29 -21.16
CA LEU A 107 -24.64 -9.46 -20.61
C LEU A 107 -25.36 -9.00 -19.34
N THR A 108 -26.69 -8.95 -19.35
CA THR A 108 -27.48 -8.33 -18.29
C THR A 108 -28.60 -9.24 -17.80
N GLY A 109 -28.47 -9.79 -16.59
CA GLY A 109 -29.52 -10.60 -15.98
C GLY A 109 -29.42 -10.81 -14.49
N THR A 110 -30.21 -11.72 -13.89
CA THR A 110 -30.03 -12.08 -12.48
C THR A 110 -28.76 -12.94 -12.33
N ASN A 111 -28.60 -13.94 -13.21
CA ASN A 111 -27.38 -14.71 -13.40
C ASN A 111 -26.79 -14.35 -14.78
N ALA A 112 -25.64 -13.70 -14.80
CA ALA A 112 -24.94 -13.32 -16.02
C ALA A 112 -23.54 -13.94 -16.00
N ASN A 113 -23.37 -15.06 -16.70
CA ASN A 113 -22.10 -15.79 -16.71
C ASN A 113 -21.43 -15.73 -18.08
N LEU A 114 -20.17 -15.29 -18.10
CA LEU A 114 -19.25 -15.51 -19.20
C LEU A 114 -18.26 -16.60 -18.80
N VAL A 115 -18.46 -17.81 -19.36
CA VAL A 115 -17.65 -18.98 -19.02
C VAL A 115 -16.85 -19.45 -20.22
N VAL A 116 -15.54 -19.46 -20.06
CA VAL A 116 -14.59 -19.90 -21.08
C VAL A 116 -13.74 -21.03 -20.51
N GLN A 117 -13.77 -22.21 -21.14
CA GLN A 117 -13.24 -23.43 -20.50
C GLN A 117 -11.84 -23.89 -20.96
N ARG A 118 -11.48 -23.77 -22.26
CA ARG A 118 -10.18 -24.29 -22.74
C ARG A 118 -9.71 -23.74 -24.10
N ASN A 119 -8.44 -23.33 -24.16
CA ASN A 119 -7.72 -22.91 -25.38
C ASN A 119 -8.43 -21.77 -26.12
N TYR A 120 -8.28 -20.54 -25.64
CA TYR A 120 -9.09 -19.41 -26.10
C TYR A 120 -8.32 -18.11 -26.24
N ILE A 121 -8.73 -17.29 -27.22
CA ILE A 121 -8.31 -15.91 -27.41
C ILE A 121 -9.58 -15.05 -27.41
N LEU A 122 -9.69 -14.14 -26.42
CA LEU A 122 -10.63 -13.03 -26.43
C LEU A 122 -9.85 -11.76 -26.69
N THR A 123 -10.14 -11.14 -27.83
CA THR A 123 -9.70 -9.81 -28.17
C THR A 123 -10.91 -8.89 -28.13
N CYS A 124 -10.82 -7.89 -27.27
CA CYS A 124 -11.80 -6.83 -27.16
C CYS A 124 -11.15 -5.55 -27.68
N GLU A 125 -11.59 -5.07 -28.84
CA GLU A 125 -11.20 -3.75 -29.34
C GLU A 125 -11.81 -2.62 -28.48
N VAL A 126 -11.57 -1.38 -28.87
CA VAL A 126 -12.07 -0.19 -28.18
C VAL A 126 -13.59 -0.21 -28.04
N GLY A 127 -14.09 -0.19 -26.80
CA GLY A 127 -15.52 -0.33 -26.57
C GLY A 127 -15.95 -0.28 -25.11
N SER A 128 -17.23 -0.59 -24.89
CA SER A 128 -17.85 -0.74 -23.59
C SER A 128 -18.28 -2.18 -23.40
N TYR A 129 -17.75 -2.86 -22.39
CA TYR A 129 -18.03 -4.26 -22.08
C TYR A 129 -18.62 -4.33 -20.67
N ALA A 130 -19.87 -4.79 -20.55
CA ALA A 130 -20.60 -4.85 -19.29
C ALA A 130 -21.12 -6.26 -19.01
N LEU A 131 -20.76 -6.80 -17.84
CA LEU A 131 -21.38 -7.98 -17.26
C LEU A 131 -22.16 -7.54 -16.02
N THR A 132 -23.49 -7.63 -16.04
CA THR A 132 -24.34 -7.09 -14.98
C THR A 132 -25.34 -8.12 -14.50
N GLY A 133 -25.33 -8.40 -13.20
CA GLY A 133 -26.34 -9.24 -12.59
C GLY A 133 -26.11 -9.56 -11.13
N THR A 134 -27.11 -10.07 -10.41
CA THR A 134 -26.94 -10.49 -9.02
C THR A 134 -25.76 -11.47 -8.86
N ASN A 135 -25.62 -12.42 -9.78
CA ASN A 135 -24.42 -13.24 -9.92
C ASN A 135 -23.78 -12.93 -11.28
N ALA A 136 -22.66 -12.20 -11.27
CA ALA A 136 -21.97 -11.78 -12.50
C ALA A 136 -20.55 -12.37 -12.52
N ASN A 137 -20.37 -13.49 -13.22
CA ASN A 137 -19.11 -14.24 -13.21
C ASN A 137 -18.41 -14.21 -14.56
N LEU A 138 -17.14 -13.78 -14.56
CA LEU A 138 -16.22 -13.99 -15.66
C LEU A 138 -15.22 -15.09 -15.27
N VAL A 139 -15.49 -16.30 -15.75
CA VAL A 139 -14.68 -17.49 -15.42
C VAL A 139 -13.89 -17.92 -16.63
N VAL A 140 -12.56 -17.86 -16.54
CA VAL A 140 -11.70 -18.30 -17.62
C VAL A 140 -10.74 -19.39 -17.14
N GLN A 141 -10.89 -20.58 -17.73
CA GLN A 141 -10.17 -21.78 -17.33
C GLN A 141 -9.13 -22.19 -18.40
N ARG A 142 -7.91 -22.51 -17.92
CA ARG A 142 -6.81 -23.19 -18.63
C ARG A 142 -6.46 -22.69 -20.06
N ASN A 143 -5.25 -22.14 -20.21
CA ASN A 143 -4.59 -21.78 -21.47
C ASN A 143 -5.40 -20.77 -22.31
N TYR A 144 -5.30 -19.48 -21.98
CA TYR A 144 -5.98 -18.42 -22.74
C TYR A 144 -5.19 -17.12 -22.75
N THR A 145 -5.59 -16.23 -23.65
CA THR A 145 -5.17 -14.82 -23.71
C THR A 145 -6.44 -13.97 -23.69
N LEU A 146 -6.57 -13.08 -22.70
CA LEU A 146 -7.56 -12.00 -22.69
C LEU A 146 -6.79 -10.71 -22.94
N SER A 147 -6.99 -10.14 -24.13
CA SER A 147 -6.45 -8.84 -24.52
C SER A 147 -7.61 -7.87 -24.61
N CYS A 148 -7.56 -6.85 -23.78
CA CYS A 148 -8.54 -5.77 -23.77
C CYS A 148 -7.82 -4.51 -24.21
N ASP A 149 -8.15 -4.00 -25.40
CA ASP A 149 -7.68 -2.70 -25.87
C ASP A 149 -8.30 -1.58 -25.02
N ALA A 150 -7.92 -0.33 -25.32
CA ALA A 150 -8.42 0.83 -24.59
C ALA A 150 -9.95 0.91 -24.57
N GLY A 151 -10.59 0.90 -23.39
CA GLY A 151 -12.04 0.85 -23.30
C GLY A 151 -12.59 0.93 -21.89
N SER A 152 -13.90 0.71 -21.76
CA SER A 152 -14.60 0.60 -20.48
C SER A 152 -15.03 -0.85 -20.26
N TYR A 153 -14.57 -1.47 -19.18
CA TYR A 153 -14.86 -2.85 -18.82
C TYR A 153 -15.45 -2.88 -17.43
N SER A 154 -16.72 -3.25 -17.30
CA SER A 154 -17.45 -3.29 -16.04
C SER A 154 -18.03 -4.66 -15.75
N ILE A 155 -17.79 -5.17 -14.55
CA ILE A 155 -18.49 -6.33 -13.98
C ILE A 155 -19.21 -5.85 -12.72
N THR A 156 -20.52 -5.99 -12.68
CA THR A 156 -21.35 -5.45 -11.60
C THR A 156 -22.34 -6.51 -11.10
N GLY A 157 -22.33 -6.80 -9.80
CA GLY A 157 -23.23 -7.80 -9.22
C GLY A 157 -23.23 -7.90 -7.71
N SER A 158 -23.98 -8.83 -7.13
CA SER A 158 -23.90 -9.10 -5.69
C SER A 158 -22.74 -10.05 -5.37
N ASP A 159 -22.63 -11.15 -6.12
CA ASP A 159 -21.52 -12.09 -6.06
C ASP A 159 -20.77 -12.02 -7.39
N ILE A 160 -19.52 -11.56 -7.35
CA ILE A 160 -18.71 -11.37 -8.54
C ILE A 160 -17.34 -12.00 -8.34
N GLY A 161 -16.88 -12.71 -9.36
CA GLY A 161 -15.57 -13.34 -9.31
C GLY A 161 -14.90 -13.30 -10.66
N LEU A 162 -13.73 -12.66 -10.72
CA LEU A 162 -12.82 -12.80 -11.84
C LEU A 162 -11.79 -13.88 -11.48
N PHE A 163 -12.09 -15.13 -11.85
CA PHE A 163 -11.24 -16.28 -11.55
C PHE A 163 -10.30 -16.56 -12.73
N LYS A 164 -9.01 -16.29 -12.53
CA LYS A 164 -8.04 -16.23 -13.63
C LYS A 164 -7.07 -17.42 -13.71
N GLY A 165 -6.85 -17.90 -14.95
CA GLY A 165 -5.96 -19.00 -15.34
C GLY A 165 -5.00 -18.80 -16.55
N LEU A 166 -4.58 -17.56 -16.91
CA LEU A 166 -3.35 -17.07 -17.65
C LEU A 166 -3.56 -15.75 -18.45
N VAL A 167 -2.52 -14.89 -18.54
CA VAL A 167 -2.37 -13.49 -19.06
C VAL A 167 -3.63 -12.60 -19.18
N LEU A 168 -3.71 -11.55 -18.37
CA LEU A 168 -4.59 -10.39 -18.61
C LEU A 168 -3.69 -9.25 -19.07
N SER A 169 -3.88 -8.78 -20.29
CA SER A 169 -3.34 -7.50 -20.73
C SER A 169 -4.51 -6.55 -20.84
N CYS A 170 -4.51 -5.56 -19.96
CA CYS A 170 -5.43 -4.44 -20.00
C CYS A 170 -4.64 -3.27 -20.57
N GLU A 171 -4.98 -2.80 -21.77
CA GLU A 171 -4.47 -1.52 -22.27
C GLU A 171 -5.08 -0.35 -21.50
N ALA A 172 -4.76 0.88 -21.90
CA ALA A 172 -5.22 2.08 -21.23
C ALA A 172 -6.75 2.22 -21.23
N GLY A 173 -7.39 2.13 -20.06
CA GLY A 173 -8.85 2.12 -19.99
C GLY A 173 -9.43 2.26 -18.59
N SER A 174 -10.74 2.08 -18.49
CA SER A 174 -11.48 2.05 -17.22
C SER A 174 -11.95 0.63 -16.95
N TYR A 175 -11.44 0.01 -15.87
CA TYR A 175 -11.78 -1.34 -15.46
C TYR A 175 -12.44 -1.30 -14.08
N THR A 176 -13.73 -1.65 -14.01
CA THR A 176 -14.53 -1.59 -12.79
C THR A 176 -15.10 -2.96 -12.44
N LEU A 177 -14.88 -3.40 -11.20
CA LEU A 177 -15.44 -4.63 -10.65
C LEU A 177 -16.19 -4.23 -9.36
N THR A 178 -17.52 -4.27 -9.38
CA THR A 178 -18.36 -3.74 -8.30
C THR A 178 -19.38 -4.76 -7.79
N GLY A 179 -19.38 -5.05 -6.48
CA GLY A 179 -20.38 -5.94 -5.90
C GLY A 179 -20.42 -6.05 -4.40
N THR A 180 -21.16 -7.01 -3.83
CA THR A 180 -21.10 -7.25 -2.37
C THR A 180 -19.82 -8.01 -2.04
N ASP A 181 -19.53 -9.09 -2.78
CA ASP A 181 -18.26 -9.81 -2.74
C ASP A 181 -17.54 -9.60 -4.07
N ALA A 182 -16.52 -8.75 -4.07
CA ALA A 182 -15.75 -8.27 -5.21
C ALA A 182 -14.33 -8.85 -5.23
N ASP A 183 -14.20 -10.12 -5.63
CA ASP A 183 -12.92 -10.83 -5.59
C ASP A 183 -12.23 -10.88 -6.95
N LEU A 184 -10.99 -10.39 -7.00
CA LEU A 184 -10.05 -10.58 -8.11
C LEU A 184 -8.95 -11.56 -7.70
N ILE A 185 -9.10 -12.82 -8.13
CA ILE A 185 -8.17 -13.90 -7.74
C ILE A 185 -7.37 -14.40 -8.93
N ILE A 186 -6.05 -14.29 -8.80
CA ILE A 186 -5.09 -14.66 -9.82
C ILE A 186 -4.28 -15.88 -9.36
N GLN A 187 -4.35 -16.99 -10.09
CA GLN A 187 -3.77 -18.27 -9.67
C GLN A 187 -2.84 -18.91 -10.72
N ARG A 188 -1.63 -19.31 -10.28
CA ARG A 188 -0.63 -20.18 -10.95
C ARG A 188 0.09 -19.61 -12.21
N ASN A 189 1.35 -19.18 -12.09
CA ASN A 189 2.33 -18.97 -13.19
C ASN A 189 2.00 -17.87 -14.24
N TYR A 190 1.20 -16.85 -13.92
CA TYR A 190 0.67 -15.91 -14.94
C TYR A 190 1.13 -14.45 -14.71
N ALA A 191 0.68 -13.50 -15.53
CA ALA A 191 0.94 -12.07 -15.36
C ALA A 191 -0.37 -11.28 -15.46
N LEU A 192 -0.49 -10.23 -14.65
CA LEU A 192 -1.49 -9.18 -14.81
C LEU A 192 -0.71 -7.91 -15.13
N ASN A 193 -0.82 -7.48 -16.39
CA ASN A 193 -0.27 -6.23 -16.87
C ASN A 193 -1.43 -5.26 -17.04
N CYS A 194 -1.36 -4.18 -16.28
CA CYS A 194 -2.32 -3.11 -16.32
C CYS A 194 -1.61 -1.88 -16.87
N ASP A 195 -1.84 -1.53 -18.13
CA ASP A 195 -1.34 -0.28 -18.71
C ASP A 195 -2.05 0.92 -18.07
N ALA A 196 -1.58 2.13 -18.42
CA ALA A 196 -2.05 3.37 -17.84
C ALA A 196 -3.57 3.57 -17.89
N GLY A 197 -4.25 3.58 -16.74
CA GLY A 197 -5.72 3.63 -16.71
C GLY A 197 -6.32 3.81 -15.33
N SER A 198 -7.63 3.62 -15.25
CA SER A 198 -8.41 3.64 -14.01
C SER A 198 -8.91 2.24 -13.69
N TYR A 199 -8.44 1.66 -12.59
CA TYR A 199 -8.81 0.32 -12.13
C TYR A 199 -9.50 0.44 -10.77
N SER A 200 -10.74 -0.01 -10.67
CA SER A 200 -11.52 0.06 -9.43
C SER A 200 -12.12 -1.29 -9.08
N LEU A 201 -11.79 -1.78 -7.89
CA LEU A 201 -12.43 -2.92 -7.25
C LEU A 201 -13.26 -2.39 -6.08
N THR A 202 -14.57 -2.61 -6.08
CA THR A 202 -15.47 -2.06 -5.06
C THR A 202 -16.43 -3.10 -4.54
N GLY A 203 -16.45 -3.36 -3.25
CA GLY A 203 -17.50 -4.18 -2.66
C GLY A 203 -17.44 -4.31 -1.15
N SER A 204 -18.49 -4.85 -0.52
CA SER A 204 -18.47 -5.07 0.94
C SER A 204 -17.26 -5.91 1.35
N SER A 205 -16.94 -6.98 0.63
CA SER A 205 -15.63 -7.64 0.65
C SER A 205 -14.96 -7.39 -0.69
N ALA A 206 -13.76 -6.81 -0.73
CA ALA A 206 -13.02 -6.55 -1.96
C ALA A 206 -11.55 -6.98 -1.85
N ASP A 207 -11.27 -8.20 -2.34
CA ASP A 207 -9.94 -8.80 -2.25
C ASP A 207 -9.25 -8.89 -3.63
N LEU A 208 -8.02 -8.38 -3.69
CA LEU A 208 -7.08 -8.65 -4.79
C LEU A 208 -6.01 -9.63 -4.32
N VAL A 209 -6.13 -10.89 -4.77
CA VAL A 209 -5.28 -11.99 -4.31
C VAL A 209 -4.42 -12.55 -5.44
N VAL A 210 -3.10 -12.42 -5.31
CA VAL A 210 -2.10 -12.92 -6.27
C VAL A 210 -1.32 -14.11 -5.70
N ARG A 211 -1.46 -15.29 -6.33
CA ARG A 211 -0.88 -16.58 -5.84
C ARG A 211 -0.03 -17.32 -6.89
N ARG A 212 1.14 -17.81 -6.46
CA ARG A 212 2.12 -18.74 -7.14
C ARG A 212 2.80 -18.28 -8.47
N ASN A 213 4.09 -17.88 -8.44
CA ASN A 213 5.00 -17.33 -9.51
C ASN A 213 4.43 -16.25 -10.52
N TYR A 214 4.62 -14.93 -10.26
CA TYR A 214 3.83 -13.79 -10.81
C TYR A 214 4.57 -12.45 -10.69
N VAL A 215 4.24 -11.57 -11.61
CA VAL A 215 4.48 -10.14 -11.51
C VAL A 215 3.11 -9.47 -11.65
N LEU A 216 2.76 -8.60 -10.70
CA LEU A 216 1.71 -7.60 -10.89
C LEU A 216 2.44 -6.32 -11.29
N SER A 217 2.27 -5.92 -12.56
CA SER A 217 2.84 -4.71 -13.12
C SER A 217 1.70 -3.76 -13.42
N CYS A 218 1.67 -2.65 -12.70
CA CYS A 218 0.73 -1.57 -12.90
C CYS A 218 1.50 -0.39 -13.45
N GLU A 219 1.23 0.01 -14.69
CA GLU A 219 1.76 1.26 -15.25
C GLU A 219 1.13 2.48 -14.57
N ALA A 220 1.46 3.68 -15.06
CA ALA A 220 1.01 4.92 -14.47
C ALA A 220 -0.51 5.10 -14.54
N GLY A 221 -1.20 5.20 -13.40
CA GLY A 221 -2.66 5.24 -13.39
C GLY A 221 -3.29 5.47 -12.02
N SER A 222 -4.61 5.27 -11.97
CA SER A 222 -5.41 5.31 -10.75
C SER A 222 -5.90 3.91 -10.41
N TYR A 223 -5.48 3.37 -9.28
CA TYR A 223 -5.85 2.04 -8.81
C TYR A 223 -6.55 2.16 -7.46
N SER A 224 -7.80 1.72 -7.38
CA SER A 224 -8.60 1.78 -6.16
C SER A 224 -9.15 0.40 -5.81
N ILE A 225 -9.02 0.01 -4.55
CA ILE A 225 -9.73 -1.13 -3.96
C ILE A 225 -10.50 -0.57 -2.76
N THR A 226 -11.82 -0.71 -2.75
CA THR A 226 -12.69 -0.07 -1.76
C THR A 226 -13.71 -1.06 -1.24
N GLY A 227 -13.86 -1.17 0.07
CA GLY A 227 -14.82 -2.08 0.66
C GLY A 227 -15.01 -1.98 2.16
N ALA A 228 -15.92 -2.78 2.73
CA ALA A 228 -16.00 -2.93 4.18
C ALA A 228 -14.83 -3.77 4.69
N ASP A 229 -14.43 -4.81 3.96
CA ASP A 229 -13.20 -5.58 4.18
C ASP A 229 -12.39 -5.55 2.88
N THR A 230 -11.11 -5.17 2.94
CA THR A 230 -10.25 -5.12 1.75
C THR A 230 -8.87 -5.70 1.99
N ASN A 231 -8.45 -6.62 1.13
CA ASN A 231 -7.09 -7.15 1.17
C ASN A 231 -6.41 -7.17 -0.20
N LEU A 232 -5.25 -6.55 -0.29
CA LEU A 232 -4.27 -6.79 -1.35
C LEU A 232 -3.22 -7.79 -0.85
N VAL A 233 -3.31 -9.04 -1.31
CA VAL A 233 -2.45 -10.14 -0.82
C VAL A 233 -1.59 -10.73 -1.92
N ILE A 234 -0.27 -10.67 -1.73
CA ILE A 234 0.72 -11.17 -2.69
C ILE A 234 1.58 -12.27 -2.04
N GLN A 235 1.42 -13.54 -2.49
CA GLN A 235 1.90 -14.73 -1.75
C GLN A 235 3.12 -15.49 -2.33
N ARG A 236 4.32 -15.38 -1.72
CA ARG A 236 5.58 -16.11 -2.05
C ARG A 236 6.15 -15.87 -3.45
N ASN A 237 7.44 -15.50 -3.57
CA ASN A 237 8.19 -15.43 -4.84
C ASN A 237 7.72 -14.34 -5.86
N TYR A 238 7.45 -13.11 -5.42
CA TYR A 238 6.89 -12.08 -6.32
C TYR A 238 7.46 -10.67 -6.18
N THR A 239 7.26 -9.93 -7.26
CA THR A 239 7.41 -8.48 -7.36
C THR A 239 6.05 -7.85 -7.59
N LEU A 240 5.66 -6.92 -6.71
CA LEU A 240 4.65 -5.91 -6.99
C LEU A 240 5.39 -4.67 -7.51
N ALA A 241 5.21 -4.36 -8.78
CA ALA A 241 5.76 -3.16 -9.40
C ALA A 241 4.60 -2.21 -9.68
N LEU A 242 4.61 -1.08 -8.98
CA LEU A 242 3.63 -0.02 -9.12
C LEU A 242 4.39 1.17 -9.72
N ASP A 243 4.13 1.52 -10.98
CA ASP A 243 4.69 2.71 -11.60
C ASP A 243 4.01 3.98 -11.03
N ALA A 244 4.35 5.13 -11.61
CA ALA A 244 3.93 6.41 -11.08
C ALA A 244 2.41 6.62 -11.12
N GLY A 245 1.75 6.80 -9.97
CA GLY A 245 0.29 6.85 -9.97
C GLY A 245 -0.36 7.13 -8.62
N SER A 246 -1.68 6.93 -8.57
CA SER A 246 -2.50 7.03 -7.37
C SER A 246 -3.03 5.65 -7.01
N TYR A 247 -2.62 5.14 -5.86
CA TYR A 247 -3.01 3.83 -5.33
C TYR A 247 -3.78 4.03 -4.04
N VAL A 248 -5.06 3.65 -4.04
CA VAL A 248 -5.97 3.82 -2.91
C VAL A 248 -6.49 2.46 -2.49
N LEU A 249 -6.35 2.13 -1.21
CA LEU A 249 -6.95 0.94 -0.60
C LEU A 249 -7.77 1.40 0.61
N THR A 250 -9.08 1.32 0.52
CA THR A 250 -10.00 1.79 1.55
C THR A 250 -10.85 0.65 2.07
N GLY A 251 -10.74 0.32 3.35
CA GLY A 251 -11.63 -0.65 3.98
C GLY A 251 -11.44 -0.82 5.48
N SER A 252 -12.32 -1.57 6.10
CA SER A 252 -12.56 -1.63 7.54
C SER A 252 -12.60 -3.10 8.05
N PRO A 253 -11.56 -3.92 7.76
CA PRO A 253 -10.15 -3.53 7.67
C PRO A 253 -9.58 -3.37 6.24
N ALA A 254 -8.44 -2.71 6.15
CA ALA A 254 -7.64 -2.56 4.92
C ALA A 254 -6.23 -3.14 5.11
N ALA A 255 -5.88 -4.18 4.35
CA ALA A 255 -4.57 -4.81 4.48
C ALA A 255 -3.81 -4.93 3.16
N LEU A 256 -2.54 -4.51 3.19
CA LEU A 256 -1.55 -4.72 2.14
C LEU A 256 -0.51 -5.72 2.63
N ASN A 257 -0.51 -6.92 2.04
CA ASN A 257 0.33 -8.03 2.47
C ASN A 257 1.28 -8.44 1.35
N SER A 258 2.56 -8.07 1.48
CA SER A 258 3.60 -8.41 0.51
C SER A 258 4.60 -9.43 1.06
N ALA A 259 4.85 -10.47 0.28
CA ALA A 259 5.68 -11.59 0.69
C ALA A 259 7.13 -11.56 0.21
N ARG A 260 7.54 -10.70 -0.75
CA ARG A 260 8.95 -10.66 -1.25
C ARG A 260 9.51 -9.34 -1.76
N THR A 261 8.92 -8.74 -2.79
CA THR A 261 9.45 -7.50 -3.37
C THR A 261 8.27 -6.62 -3.69
N MET A 262 8.37 -5.36 -3.26
CA MET A 262 7.47 -4.30 -3.67
C MET A 262 8.34 -3.12 -4.06
N VAL A 263 8.05 -2.57 -5.23
CA VAL A 263 8.63 -1.34 -5.75
C VAL A 263 7.46 -0.44 -6.07
N GLY A 264 7.34 0.66 -5.34
CA GLY A 264 6.46 1.76 -5.70
C GLY A 264 7.29 2.87 -6.31
N ASP A 265 6.98 3.26 -7.53
CA ASP A 265 7.54 4.41 -8.21
C ASP A 265 6.90 5.72 -7.68
N VAL A 266 7.14 6.84 -8.36
CA VAL A 266 6.72 8.17 -7.92
C VAL A 266 5.20 8.30 -7.86
N GLY A 267 4.62 8.52 -6.68
CA GLY A 267 3.16 8.56 -6.61
C GLY A 267 2.54 8.88 -5.26
N SER A 268 1.22 8.66 -5.20
CA SER A 268 0.41 8.76 -4.00
C SER A 268 -0.11 7.38 -3.63
N TYR A 269 0.21 6.90 -2.43
CA TYR A 269 -0.18 5.59 -1.90
C TYR A 269 -0.94 5.81 -0.61
N VAL A 270 -2.24 5.55 -0.62
CA VAL A 270 -3.15 5.84 0.48
C VAL A 270 -3.88 4.57 0.90
N LEU A 271 -3.69 4.16 2.15
CA LEU A 271 -4.42 3.08 2.79
C LEU A 271 -5.26 3.68 3.92
N THR A 272 -6.58 3.49 3.88
CA THR A 272 -7.51 4.09 4.86
C THR A 272 -8.48 3.06 5.40
N GLY A 273 -8.73 3.04 6.71
CA GLY A 273 -9.60 2.04 7.32
C GLY A 273 -9.90 2.21 8.79
N THR A 274 -10.65 1.30 9.41
CA THR A 274 -10.58 1.16 10.89
C THR A 274 -9.27 0.54 11.29
N ASP A 275 -8.89 -0.57 10.65
CA ASP A 275 -7.61 -1.23 10.90
C ASP A 275 -6.85 -1.25 9.58
N VAL A 276 -5.70 -0.59 9.55
CA VAL A 276 -4.83 -0.47 8.37
C VAL A 276 -3.53 -1.20 8.63
N ASN A 277 -3.29 -2.25 7.86
CA ASN A 277 -2.13 -3.12 8.03
C ASN A 277 -1.29 -3.19 6.76
N PHE A 278 -0.06 -2.68 6.82
CA PHE A 278 0.95 -2.96 5.80
C PHE A 278 2.00 -3.92 6.36
N ILE A 279 1.90 -5.19 5.95
CA ILE A 279 2.76 -6.25 6.47
C ILE A 279 3.72 -6.74 5.39
N ILE A 280 5.00 -6.64 5.73
CA ILE A 280 6.11 -7.16 4.95
C ILE A 280 6.71 -8.35 5.69
N ALA A 281 6.32 -9.55 5.26
CA ALA A 281 6.73 -10.77 5.96
C ALA A 281 8.22 -11.10 5.71
N ARG A 282 8.65 -11.12 4.45
CA ARG A 282 10.03 -11.47 4.08
C ARG A 282 10.44 -10.82 2.76
N ASN A 283 11.08 -9.66 2.82
CA ASN A 283 11.54 -8.97 1.63
C ASN A 283 13.05 -8.95 1.47
N TYR A 284 13.49 -8.92 0.21
CA TYR A 284 14.87 -8.55 -0.12
C TYR A 284 14.97 -7.03 -0.18
N THR A 285 14.10 -6.38 -0.94
CA THR A 285 14.08 -4.93 -1.08
C THR A 285 12.63 -4.45 -1.10
N LEU A 286 12.36 -3.41 -0.31
CA LEU A 286 11.19 -2.55 -0.48
C LEU A 286 11.72 -1.17 -0.82
N THR A 287 11.35 -0.68 -2.00
CA THR A 287 11.67 0.67 -2.45
C THR A 287 10.36 1.42 -2.64
N CYS A 288 10.21 2.51 -1.91
CA CYS A 288 9.26 3.57 -2.18
C CYS A 288 10.05 4.68 -2.86
N GLU A 289 9.76 5.03 -4.11
CA GLU A 289 10.39 6.19 -4.76
C GLU A 289 9.77 7.50 -4.22
N ALA A 290 10.05 8.63 -4.88
CA ALA A 290 9.61 9.92 -4.36
C ALA A 290 8.07 10.06 -4.39
N GLY A 291 7.43 10.44 -3.28
CA GLY A 291 5.96 10.47 -3.26
C GLY A 291 5.32 10.74 -1.91
N ALA A 292 4.01 10.53 -1.85
CA ALA A 292 3.22 10.63 -0.63
C ALA A 292 2.69 9.24 -0.25
N TYR A 293 3.01 8.78 0.95
CA TYR A 293 2.60 7.48 1.49
C TYR A 293 1.84 7.71 2.79
N ALA A 294 0.55 7.38 2.83
CA ALA A 294 -0.31 7.59 3.97
C ALA A 294 -1.04 6.30 4.37
N LEU A 295 -0.90 5.89 5.63
CA LEU A 295 -1.72 4.86 6.26
C LEU A 295 -2.54 5.54 7.35
N THR A 296 -3.86 5.46 7.27
CA THR A 296 -4.76 6.15 8.19
C THR A 296 -5.85 5.23 8.69
N GLY A 297 -5.92 4.98 9.99
CA GLY A 297 -7.04 4.27 10.59
C GLY A 297 -7.20 4.47 12.09
N THR A 298 -8.07 3.71 12.75
CA THR A 298 -8.03 3.60 14.21
C THR A 298 -6.73 2.94 14.63
N ASP A 299 -6.39 1.82 13.99
CA ASP A 299 -5.11 1.13 14.13
C ASP A 299 -4.36 1.26 12.80
N ALA A 300 -3.17 1.87 12.80
CA ALA A 300 -2.34 2.07 11.62
C ALA A 300 -0.97 1.43 11.81
N ASP A 301 -0.79 0.23 11.25
CA ASP A 301 0.37 -0.62 11.48
C ASP A 301 1.20 -0.83 10.20
N LEU A 302 2.46 -0.40 10.25
CA LEU A 302 3.50 -0.78 9.29
C LEU A 302 4.44 -1.79 9.94
N THR A 303 4.30 -3.07 9.61
CA THR A 303 5.12 -4.14 10.18
C THR A 303 6.05 -4.76 9.15
N VAL A 304 7.36 -4.60 9.40
CA VAL A 304 8.43 -5.21 8.63
C VAL A 304 9.07 -6.33 9.45
N GLN A 305 8.65 -7.57 9.19
CA GLN A 305 9.11 -8.74 9.94
C GLN A 305 10.56 -9.11 9.61
N ARG A 306 10.86 -9.22 8.32
CA ARG A 306 12.22 -9.45 7.84
C ARG A 306 12.43 -8.75 6.52
N ASN A 307 13.30 -7.76 6.50
CA ASN A 307 13.75 -7.12 5.28
C ASN A 307 15.28 -7.08 5.23
N TYR A 308 15.83 -7.02 4.03
CA TYR A 308 17.24 -6.71 3.84
C TYR A 308 17.39 -5.19 3.67
N THR A 309 16.62 -4.60 2.76
CA THR A 309 16.72 -3.17 2.47
C THR A 309 15.33 -2.53 2.36
N LEU A 310 15.06 -1.53 3.19
CA LEU A 310 13.91 -0.63 3.08
C LEU A 310 14.43 0.74 2.69
N VAL A 311 14.06 1.22 1.50
CA VAL A 311 14.37 2.56 1.03
C VAL A 311 13.05 3.32 0.91
N CYS A 312 12.95 4.40 1.66
CA CYS A 312 11.92 5.41 1.50
C CYS A 312 12.56 6.55 0.73
N GLY A 313 12.18 6.78 -0.52
CA GLY A 313 12.63 7.90 -1.34
C GLY A 313 12.13 9.23 -0.80
N ALA A 314 12.45 10.32 -1.49
CA ALA A 314 12.12 11.66 -1.00
C ALA A 314 10.60 11.92 -0.99
N GLY A 315 10.03 12.44 0.10
CA GLY A 315 8.61 12.74 0.13
C GLY A 315 7.97 12.72 1.51
N ASP A 316 6.66 12.50 1.53
CA ASP A 316 5.84 12.57 2.75
C ASP A 316 5.36 11.16 3.14
N TYR A 317 5.67 10.75 4.37
CA TYR A 317 5.31 9.45 4.93
C TYR A 317 4.53 9.66 6.21
N ALA A 318 3.25 9.31 6.21
CA ALA A 318 2.35 9.51 7.33
C ALA A 318 1.73 8.18 7.79
N LEU A 319 1.86 7.90 9.09
CA LEU A 319 1.10 6.88 9.81
C LEU A 319 0.19 7.61 10.80
N THR A 320 -1.13 7.46 10.67
CA THR A 320 -2.07 8.19 11.51
C THR A 320 -3.14 7.27 12.05
N GLY A 321 -3.28 7.22 13.37
CA GLY A 321 -4.40 6.53 13.99
C GLY A 321 -4.56 6.77 15.48
N THR A 322 -5.48 6.09 16.14
CA THR A 322 -5.46 6.01 17.61
C THR A 322 -4.19 5.28 18.04
N ASP A 323 -3.92 4.14 17.41
CA ASP A 323 -2.67 3.40 17.53
C ASP A 323 -1.90 3.54 16.21
N ALA A 324 -0.66 4.05 16.26
CA ALA A 324 0.19 4.22 15.08
C ALA A 324 1.55 3.54 15.28
N ASN A 325 1.73 2.36 14.69
CA ASN A 325 2.90 1.52 14.94
C ASN A 325 3.77 1.32 13.70
N PHE A 326 5.04 1.72 13.77
CA PHE A 326 6.07 1.31 12.82
C PHE A 326 7.01 0.30 13.47
N ILE A 327 6.89 -0.97 13.08
CA ILE A 327 7.60 -2.08 13.71
C ILE A 327 8.57 -2.74 12.72
N LEU A 328 9.86 -2.55 12.97
CA LEU A 328 10.97 -3.21 12.29
C LEU A 328 11.53 -4.34 13.16
N GLN A 329 11.02 -5.56 12.96
CA GLN A 329 11.49 -6.73 13.71
C GLN A 329 12.93 -7.10 13.32
N ARG A 330 13.21 -7.15 12.03
CA ARG A 330 14.55 -7.39 11.52
C ARG A 330 14.76 -6.73 10.17
N ASN A 331 15.65 -5.76 10.13
CA ASN A 331 16.12 -5.14 8.90
C ASN A 331 17.66 -5.16 8.83
N TYR A 332 18.23 -5.10 7.63
CA TYR A 332 19.65 -4.78 7.49
C TYR A 332 19.83 -3.27 7.32
N THR A 333 19.16 -2.66 6.33
CA THR A 333 19.29 -1.23 6.05
C THR A 333 17.92 -0.58 5.93
N LEU A 334 17.63 0.42 6.77
CA LEU A 334 16.54 1.37 6.55
C LEU A 334 17.17 2.70 6.12
N GLU A 335 16.77 3.20 4.96
CA GLU A 335 17.15 4.50 4.43
C GLU A 335 15.89 5.33 4.24
N CYS A 336 15.81 6.44 4.97
CA CYS A 336 14.79 7.44 4.80
C CYS A 336 15.39 8.60 4.01
N GLY A 337 14.90 8.82 2.80
CA GLY A 337 15.22 9.92 1.92
C GLY A 337 14.80 11.27 2.51
N ALA A 338 15.08 12.34 1.77
CA ALA A 338 14.75 13.67 2.24
C ALA A 338 13.24 13.90 2.24
N GLY A 339 12.65 14.41 3.33
CA GLY A 339 11.20 14.55 3.38
C GLY A 339 10.59 14.74 4.75
N SER A 340 9.29 14.47 4.85
CA SER A 340 8.52 14.51 6.10
C SER A 340 8.10 13.10 6.50
N TYR A 341 8.40 12.68 7.71
CA TYR A 341 8.03 11.40 8.29
C TYR A 341 7.26 11.66 9.58
N SER A 342 5.98 11.33 9.63
CA SER A 342 5.12 11.58 10.77
C SER A 342 4.38 10.32 11.21
N LEU A 343 4.54 9.93 12.47
CA LEU A 343 3.61 9.00 13.13
C LEU A 343 2.79 9.82 14.12
N THR A 344 1.47 9.75 14.02
CA THR A 344 0.57 10.55 14.84
C THR A 344 -0.57 9.71 15.38
N GLY A 345 -0.78 9.76 16.69
CA GLY A 345 -1.89 9.06 17.31
C GLY A 345 -2.10 9.33 18.79
N THR A 346 -2.90 8.49 19.45
CA THR A 346 -2.96 8.46 20.92
C THR A 346 -1.76 7.67 21.43
N ASP A 347 -1.58 6.46 20.90
CA ASP A 347 -0.45 5.57 21.21
C ASP A 347 0.42 5.44 19.95
N VAL A 348 1.67 5.87 20.04
CA VAL A 348 2.61 5.88 18.91
C VAL A 348 3.84 5.05 19.25
N SER A 349 4.12 4.02 18.44
CA SER A 349 5.31 3.19 18.62
C SER A 349 6.15 3.12 17.36
N PHE A 350 7.39 3.59 17.43
CA PHE A 350 8.44 3.28 16.46
C PHE A 350 9.41 2.29 17.10
N ILE A 351 9.33 1.03 16.69
CA ILE A 351 10.12 -0.05 17.27
C ILE A 351 11.10 -0.63 16.26
N ILE A 352 12.40 -0.53 16.57
CA ILE A 352 13.48 -1.22 15.86
C ILE A 352 14.01 -2.33 16.75
N ALA A 353 13.50 -3.54 16.57
CA ALA A 353 13.99 -4.70 17.32
C ALA A 353 15.40 -5.09 16.86
N ARG A 354 15.66 -5.06 15.55
CA ARG A 354 17.01 -5.22 14.99
C ARG A 354 17.18 -4.52 13.66
N SER A 355 18.08 -3.55 13.60
CA SER A 355 18.62 -2.99 12.36
C SER A 355 20.15 -3.03 12.36
N TYR A 356 20.78 -3.03 11.18
CA TYR A 356 22.23 -2.78 11.08
C TYR A 356 22.51 -1.31 10.76
N ALA A 357 21.74 -0.71 9.87
CA ALA A 357 21.81 0.71 9.56
C ALA A 357 20.40 1.31 9.52
N LEU A 358 20.23 2.44 10.18
CA LEU A 358 19.13 3.38 9.95
C LEU A 358 19.76 4.71 9.55
N SER A 359 19.51 5.16 8.33
CA SER A 359 19.88 6.50 7.88
C SER A 359 18.62 7.33 7.67
N CYS A 360 18.56 8.47 8.32
CA CYS A 360 17.55 9.49 8.14
C CYS A 360 18.21 10.67 7.43
N ASN A 361 17.95 10.86 6.15
CA ASN A 361 18.47 11.99 5.38
C ASN A 361 17.79 13.29 5.81
N ALA A 362 18.14 14.41 5.16
CA ALA A 362 17.66 15.72 5.58
C ALA A 362 16.12 15.84 5.54
N GLY A 363 15.48 16.28 6.63
CA GLY A 363 14.02 16.30 6.67
C GLY A 363 13.40 16.62 8.02
N SER A 364 12.10 16.35 8.14
CA SER A 364 11.31 16.44 9.36
C SER A 364 10.85 15.05 9.78
N TYR A 365 11.15 14.66 11.01
CA TYR A 365 10.77 13.38 11.59
C TYR A 365 10.01 13.66 12.89
N ALA A 366 8.74 13.29 12.95
CA ALA A 366 7.87 13.58 14.07
C ALA A 366 7.13 12.33 14.56
N LEU A 367 7.23 12.05 15.86
CA LEU A 367 6.36 11.12 16.57
C LEU A 367 5.51 11.95 17.52
N THR A 368 4.19 11.88 17.40
CA THR A 368 3.29 12.76 18.16
C THR A 368 2.08 12.00 18.69
N GLY A 369 1.88 12.01 20.00
CA GLY A 369 0.70 11.43 20.60
C GLY A 369 0.52 11.72 22.08
N THR A 370 -0.24 10.87 22.77
CA THR A 370 -0.34 10.87 24.23
C THR A 370 0.78 10.01 24.80
N ASP A 371 0.91 8.77 24.32
CA ASP A 371 2.00 7.87 24.69
C ASP A 371 2.86 7.65 23.45
N VAL A 372 4.16 7.96 23.53
CA VAL A 372 5.06 7.92 22.38
C VAL A 372 6.35 7.19 22.70
N ASP A 373 6.57 6.08 22.03
CA ASP A 373 7.72 5.18 22.20
C ASP A 373 8.59 5.12 20.94
N LEU A 374 9.82 5.64 20.99
CA LEU A 374 10.89 5.30 20.04
C LEU A 374 11.84 4.29 20.67
N ILE A 375 11.65 3.01 20.36
CA ILE A 375 12.39 1.91 20.96
C ILE A 375 13.38 1.32 19.95
N ILE A 376 14.68 1.45 20.27
CA ILE A 376 15.77 0.84 19.51
C ILE A 376 16.41 -0.26 20.36
N GLN A 377 15.94 -1.50 20.19
CA GLN A 377 16.47 -2.64 20.95
C GLN A 377 17.88 -3.00 20.50
N ARG A 378 18.10 -3.08 19.17
CA ARG A 378 19.42 -3.32 18.59
C ARG A 378 19.60 -2.58 17.27
N ASN A 379 20.48 -1.60 17.27
CA ASN A 379 20.98 -0.97 16.06
C ASN A 379 22.53 -0.96 16.09
N TYR A 380 23.17 -1.00 14.94
CA TYR A 380 24.61 -0.77 14.87
C TYR A 380 24.92 0.69 14.53
N THR A 381 24.23 1.26 13.53
CA THR A 381 24.43 2.64 13.12
C THR A 381 23.09 3.32 12.92
N LEU A 382 22.81 4.36 13.70
CA LEU A 382 21.75 5.32 13.45
C LEU A 382 22.40 6.65 13.06
N THR A 383 22.14 7.10 11.84
CA THR A 383 22.59 8.39 11.33
C THR A 383 21.38 9.27 11.04
N CYS A 384 21.33 10.43 11.65
CA CYS A 384 20.37 11.48 11.37
C CYS A 384 21.13 12.61 10.69
N GLU A 385 20.82 12.94 9.44
CA GLU A 385 21.37 14.11 8.76
C GLU A 385 20.67 15.39 9.23
N ALA A 386 20.84 16.49 8.48
CA ALA A 386 20.34 17.78 8.90
C ALA A 386 18.82 17.87 8.86
N GLY A 387 18.18 18.20 9.98
CA GLY A 387 16.72 18.17 10.03
C GLY A 387 16.09 18.56 11.36
N SER A 388 14.79 18.33 11.45
CA SER A 388 14.00 18.45 12.67
C SER A 388 13.54 17.07 13.11
N TYR A 389 13.86 16.68 14.34
CA TYR A 389 13.51 15.40 14.93
C TYR A 389 12.73 15.67 16.21
N ALA A 390 11.45 15.32 16.22
CA ALA A 390 10.55 15.60 17.31
C ALA A 390 9.88 14.32 17.82
N ILE A 391 9.89 14.14 19.13
CA ILE A 391 9.08 13.17 19.86
C ILE A 391 8.27 13.99 20.85
N THR A 392 6.95 13.94 20.73
CA THR A 392 6.05 14.78 21.52
C THR A 392 4.89 13.96 22.07
N GLY A 393 4.85 13.80 23.38
CA GLY A 393 3.89 12.98 24.11
C GLY A 393 3.34 13.69 25.33
N THR A 394 2.36 13.09 26.01
CA THR A 394 2.25 13.23 27.48
C THR A 394 3.34 12.36 28.11
N ASP A 395 3.46 11.11 27.67
CA ASP A 395 4.57 10.22 27.97
C ASP A 395 5.40 10.06 26.70
N ALA A 396 6.66 10.47 26.73
CA ALA A 396 7.53 10.55 25.55
C ALA A 396 8.88 9.88 25.84
N ASP A 397 9.07 8.71 25.26
CA ASP A 397 10.20 7.83 25.56
C ASP A 397 11.06 7.55 24.32
N LEU A 398 12.35 7.83 24.46
CA LEU A 398 13.41 7.43 23.52
C LEU A 398 14.30 6.38 24.19
N LEU A 399 14.09 5.11 23.86
CA LEU A 399 14.75 3.98 24.52
C LEU A 399 15.72 3.27 23.56
N ALA A 400 17.01 3.56 23.65
CA ALA A 400 18.04 2.80 22.92
C ALA A 400 18.75 1.80 23.85
N GLN A 401 18.36 0.52 23.76
CA GLN A 401 18.91 -0.53 24.60
C GLN A 401 20.32 -0.95 24.16
N ARG A 402 20.53 -1.11 22.84
CA ARG A 402 21.84 -1.45 22.28
C ARG A 402 22.04 -0.77 20.93
N ASN A 403 22.73 0.36 20.95
CA ASN A 403 23.26 0.99 19.76
C ASN A 403 24.80 0.88 19.76
N TYR A 404 25.46 0.94 18.60
CA TYR A 404 26.91 1.10 18.56
C TYR A 404 27.29 2.55 18.23
N THR A 405 26.53 3.17 17.32
CA THR A 405 26.79 4.53 16.87
C THR A 405 25.47 5.24 16.63
N LEU A 406 25.27 6.35 17.33
CA LEU A 406 24.20 7.32 17.10
C LEU A 406 24.85 8.64 16.68
N LEU A 407 24.66 9.05 15.43
CA LEU A 407 25.13 10.32 14.90
C LEU A 407 23.90 11.20 14.66
N CYS A 408 23.78 12.25 15.46
CA CYS A 408 22.80 13.31 15.26
C CYS A 408 23.52 14.44 14.53
N GLY A 409 23.27 14.61 13.24
CA GLY A 409 23.79 15.69 12.41
C GLY A 409 23.22 17.05 12.81
N ALA A 410 23.52 18.07 12.01
CA ALA A 410 23.15 19.43 12.35
C ALA A 410 21.63 19.68 12.30
N GLY A 411 20.98 20.06 13.39
CA GLY A 411 19.52 20.17 13.36
C GLY A 411 18.87 20.52 14.69
N ASN A 412 17.55 20.35 14.73
CA ASN A 412 16.74 20.52 15.93
C ASN A 412 16.25 19.14 16.40
N TYR A 413 16.54 18.78 17.64
CA TYR A 413 16.14 17.53 18.27
C TYR A 413 15.35 17.86 19.52
N THR A 414 14.06 17.54 19.52
CA THR A 414 13.15 17.87 20.62
C THR A 414 12.48 16.59 21.12
N LEU A 415 12.65 16.30 22.40
CA LEU A 415 11.87 15.31 23.12
C LEU A 415 11.05 16.07 24.17
N THR A 416 9.72 16.01 24.06
CA THR A 416 8.82 16.80 24.89
C THR A 416 7.68 15.96 25.40
N GLY A 417 7.45 16.00 26.72
CA GLY A 417 6.26 15.43 27.32
C GLY A 417 6.01 15.90 28.75
N THR A 418 4.97 15.41 29.41
CA THR A 418 4.87 15.53 30.87
C THR A 418 5.96 14.66 31.50
N ASP A 419 6.04 13.41 31.06
CA ASP A 419 7.13 12.49 31.38
C ASP A 419 7.95 12.30 30.09
N ALA A 420 9.21 12.72 30.11
CA ALA A 420 10.07 12.72 28.93
C ALA A 420 11.38 12.00 29.25
N THR A 421 11.54 10.78 28.74
CA THR A 421 12.70 9.93 29.02
C THR A 421 13.56 9.73 27.79
N PHE A 422 14.84 10.10 27.88
CA PHE A 422 15.85 9.64 26.95
C PHE A 422 16.81 8.67 27.63
N LEU A 423 16.65 7.37 27.33
CA LEU A 423 17.44 6.30 27.90
C LEU A 423 18.35 5.64 26.85
N LEU A 424 19.66 5.72 27.08
CA LEU A 424 20.67 4.96 26.35
C LEU A 424 21.30 3.92 27.29
N GLN A 425 20.97 2.63 27.14
CA GLN A 425 21.51 1.59 28.04
C GLN A 425 22.90 1.10 27.65
N ARG A 426 23.16 1.01 26.34
CA ARG A 426 24.45 0.59 25.80
C ARG A 426 24.67 1.24 24.44
N ASN A 427 25.59 2.19 24.40
CA ASN A 427 26.09 2.82 23.18
C ASN A 427 27.64 2.81 23.18
N TYR A 428 28.31 2.81 22.04
CA TYR A 428 29.75 3.11 22.01
C TYR A 428 29.99 4.58 21.67
N THR A 429 29.16 5.18 20.82
CA THR A 429 29.34 6.57 20.42
C THR A 429 27.99 7.23 20.21
N LEU A 430 27.74 8.31 20.95
CA LEU A 430 26.72 9.31 20.65
C LEU A 430 27.44 10.59 20.24
N VAL A 431 27.26 11.02 19.00
CA VAL A 431 27.72 12.32 18.50
C VAL A 431 26.50 13.17 18.24
N CYS A 432 26.44 14.32 18.87
CA CYS A 432 25.53 15.41 18.55
C CYS A 432 26.38 16.45 17.81
N GLU A 433 26.14 16.71 16.53
CA GLU A 433 26.77 17.78 15.78
C GLU A 433 26.16 19.14 16.15
N ASP A 434 26.35 20.14 15.29
CA ASP A 434 25.95 21.51 15.59
C ASP A 434 24.44 21.68 15.54
N GLY A 435 23.80 22.12 16.64
CA GLY A 435 22.35 22.19 16.64
C GLY A 435 21.69 22.54 17.97
N SER A 436 20.39 22.26 18.00
CA SER A 436 19.52 22.48 19.15
C SER A 436 19.02 21.14 19.66
N TYR A 437 19.26 20.85 20.93
CA TYR A 437 18.86 19.61 21.58
C TYR A 437 18.07 19.96 22.84
N PHE A 438 16.77 19.72 22.81
CA PHE A 438 15.83 20.03 23.87
C PHE A 438 15.20 18.75 24.40
N LEU A 439 15.31 18.55 25.70
CA LEU A 439 14.52 17.58 26.44
C LEU A 439 13.70 18.35 27.48
N THR A 440 12.39 18.35 27.32
CA THR A 440 11.49 19.18 28.12
C THR A 440 10.35 18.35 28.67
N GLY A 441 10.11 18.43 29.97
CA GLY A 441 8.89 17.90 30.56
C GLY A 441 8.64 18.33 31.98
N THR A 442 7.61 17.80 32.64
CA THR A 442 7.49 17.94 34.10
C THR A 442 8.57 17.07 34.75
N ASP A 443 8.65 15.82 34.32
CA ASP A 443 9.73 14.90 34.66
C ASP A 443 10.57 14.65 33.41
N ALA A 444 11.79 15.20 33.39
CA ALA A 444 12.67 15.16 32.24
C ALA A 444 13.97 14.42 32.60
N GLU A 445 14.14 13.22 32.03
CA GLU A 445 15.22 12.30 32.40
C GLU A 445 16.11 11.95 31.20
N LEU A 446 17.39 12.31 31.30
CA LEU A 446 18.44 11.87 30.37
C LEU A 446 19.36 10.87 31.07
N ILE A 447 19.14 9.59 30.82
CA ILE A 447 19.98 8.51 31.33
C ILE A 447 20.85 7.93 30.22
N VAL A 448 22.17 8.04 30.40
CA VAL A 448 23.17 7.44 29.53
C VAL A 448 24.01 6.43 30.31
N GLN A 449 23.66 5.16 30.18
CA GLN A 449 24.38 4.03 30.75
C GLN A 449 25.36 3.44 29.73
N ARG A 450 26.55 3.08 30.24
CA ARG A 450 27.56 2.32 29.49
C ARG A 450 27.92 2.87 28.11
N ASN A 451 27.72 4.17 27.88
CA ASN A 451 28.21 4.86 26.70
C ASN A 451 29.73 5.04 26.80
N TYR A 452 30.48 4.91 25.70
CA TYR A 452 31.92 5.18 25.72
C TYR A 452 32.23 6.65 25.46
N ILE A 453 31.54 7.27 24.50
CA ILE A 453 31.76 8.66 24.12
C ILE A 453 30.40 9.32 23.89
N LEU A 454 30.11 10.37 24.67
CA LEU A 454 29.10 11.37 24.34
C LEU A 454 29.83 12.64 23.91
N ALA A 455 29.78 12.95 22.62
CA ALA A 455 30.40 14.13 22.03
C ALA A 455 29.30 15.10 21.59
N CYS A 456 29.32 16.31 22.12
CA CYS A 456 28.41 17.38 21.75
C CYS A 456 29.19 18.42 20.92
N GLY A 457 28.65 18.81 19.77
CA GLY A 457 29.15 19.87 18.90
C GLY A 457 28.79 21.25 19.44
N ALA A 458 28.81 22.25 18.57
CA ALA A 458 28.43 23.60 18.95
C ALA A 458 26.91 23.78 18.94
N GLY A 459 26.31 24.39 19.95
CA GLY A 459 24.85 24.47 19.96
C GLY A 459 24.18 24.83 21.27
N SER A 460 22.88 24.60 21.31
CA SER A 460 22.06 24.74 22.51
C SER A 460 21.61 23.37 22.98
N TYR A 461 21.94 23.03 24.22
CA TYR A 461 21.54 21.80 24.87
C TYR A 461 20.77 22.20 26.12
N ALA A 462 19.48 21.88 26.18
CA ALA A 462 18.64 22.23 27.31
C ALA A 462 17.85 21.03 27.80
N LEU A 463 17.89 20.84 29.12
CA LEU A 463 17.07 19.89 29.85
C LEU A 463 16.23 20.68 30.85
N THR A 464 14.91 20.70 30.65
CA THR A 464 14.02 21.59 31.39
C THR A 464 12.83 20.84 31.96
N GLY A 465 12.57 20.97 33.26
CA GLY A 465 11.38 20.42 33.89
C GLY A 465 11.21 20.75 35.36
N ALA A 466 10.23 20.16 36.04
CA ALA A 466 10.12 20.25 37.49
C ALA A 466 11.20 19.38 38.14
N ASP A 467 11.31 18.12 37.72
CA ASP A 467 12.37 17.19 38.09
C ASP A 467 13.23 16.87 36.88
N VAL A 468 14.54 17.14 37.01
CA VAL A 468 15.51 17.04 35.94
C VAL A 468 16.67 16.15 36.37
N SER A 469 16.96 15.11 35.59
CA SER A 469 18.09 14.20 35.84
C SER A 469 18.98 14.04 34.61
N LEU A 470 20.29 14.24 34.78
CA LEU A 470 21.32 13.93 33.77
C LEU A 470 22.32 12.95 34.35
N THR A 471 22.35 11.72 33.84
CA THR A 471 23.27 10.66 34.28
C THR A 471 24.14 10.15 33.14
N SER A 472 25.46 10.26 33.26
CA SER A 472 26.43 9.75 32.27
C SER A 472 27.61 9.01 32.91
N HIS A 473 27.85 7.78 32.45
CA HIS A 473 28.74 6.83 33.12
C HIS A 473 30.20 6.80 32.62
N ARG A 474 30.60 7.58 31.61
CA ARG A 474 31.99 7.60 31.13
C ARG A 474 32.41 8.99 30.65
N ILE A 475 32.71 9.13 29.36
CA ILE A 475 33.28 10.32 28.76
C ILE A 475 32.14 11.21 28.28
N PHE A 476 32.14 12.44 28.79
CA PHE A 476 31.26 13.50 28.34
C PHE A 476 32.11 14.65 27.77
N ALA A 477 32.11 14.79 26.45
CA ALA A 477 32.90 15.75 25.70
C ALA A 477 31.98 16.87 25.16
N LEU A 478 32.13 18.07 25.73
CA LEU A 478 31.27 19.21 25.45
C LEU A 478 31.91 20.22 24.48
N GLY A 479 31.33 20.36 23.31
CA GLY A 479 31.62 21.39 22.30
C GLY A 479 31.23 22.80 22.78
N VAL A 480 31.48 23.80 21.93
CA VAL A 480 31.21 25.21 22.27
C VAL A 480 29.72 25.47 22.23
N GLY A 481 29.06 25.67 23.36
CA GLY A 481 27.60 25.83 23.34
C GLY A 481 27.01 26.30 24.66
N SER A 482 25.70 26.49 24.63
CA SER A 482 24.88 26.72 25.81
C SER A 482 24.39 25.37 26.34
N TYR A 483 24.69 25.08 27.61
CA TYR A 483 24.22 23.88 28.30
C TYR A 483 23.39 24.33 29.50
N VAL A 484 22.09 24.07 29.45
CA VAL A 484 21.13 24.56 30.43
C VAL A 484 20.41 23.39 31.09
N LEU A 485 20.43 23.35 32.42
CA LEU A 485 19.56 22.47 33.20
C LEU A 485 18.68 23.36 34.07
N VAL A 486 17.37 23.34 33.82
CA VAL A 486 16.40 24.14 34.58
C VAL A 486 15.38 23.23 35.23
N GLY A 487 15.29 23.24 36.56
CA GLY A 487 14.16 22.64 37.25
C GLY A 487 14.12 22.89 38.74
N THR A 488 13.04 22.46 39.40
CA THR A 488 12.89 22.59 40.86
C THR A 488 13.81 21.63 41.62
N SER A 489 14.04 20.44 41.04
CA SER A 489 15.04 19.46 41.47
C SER A 489 15.95 19.13 40.29
N VAL A 490 17.26 19.38 40.39
CA VAL A 490 18.23 19.10 39.32
C VAL A 490 19.30 18.13 39.82
N GLY A 491 19.43 16.98 39.16
CA GLY A 491 20.46 15.98 39.40
C GLY A 491 21.47 15.92 38.25
N LEU A 492 22.77 16.07 38.55
CA LEU A 492 23.86 15.96 37.57
C LEU A 492 24.88 14.91 38.03
N PHE A 493 24.97 13.80 37.31
CA PHE A 493 25.87 12.67 37.63
C PHE A 493 26.75 12.33 36.43
N ILE A 494 27.97 12.86 36.42
CA ILE A 494 28.95 12.65 35.33
C ILE A 494 30.24 12.05 35.89
N LEU A 495 30.73 10.95 35.30
CA LEU A 495 31.93 10.27 35.80
C LEU A 495 33.24 10.96 35.40
N THR A 496 33.38 11.39 34.14
CA THR A 496 34.57 12.13 33.67
C THR A 496 34.20 13.17 32.60
N PRO A 497 34.13 14.47 32.92
CA PRO A 497 34.10 15.52 31.91
C PRO A 497 35.48 15.69 31.28
N THR A 498 35.57 15.74 29.95
CA THR A 498 36.83 16.11 29.27
C THR A 498 36.92 17.62 29.05
N PRO A 499 38.08 18.26 29.29
CA PRO A 499 38.18 19.70 29.41
C PRO A 499 38.21 20.41 28.04
N ALA A 500 37.20 21.24 27.80
CA ALA A 500 37.30 22.45 27.00
C ALA A 500 36.76 23.61 27.86
N CYS A 501 37.20 24.85 27.63
CA CYS A 501 36.77 26.02 28.41
C CYS A 501 35.25 26.24 28.31
N ARG A 502 34.48 26.10 29.40
CA ARG A 502 32.99 26.21 29.37
C ARG A 502 32.41 26.80 30.64
N THR A 503 31.21 27.38 30.53
CA THR A 503 30.35 27.80 31.63
C THR A 503 29.16 26.84 31.69
N ALA A 504 29.07 26.03 32.73
CA ALA A 504 27.87 25.25 33.05
C ALA A 504 27.05 26.04 34.09
N THR A 505 25.79 26.31 33.79
CA THR A 505 24.88 27.01 34.70
C THR A 505 23.78 26.05 35.14
N ILE A 506 23.74 25.75 36.44
CA ILE A 506 22.61 25.08 37.11
C ILE A 506 21.87 26.18 37.85
N GLU A 507 20.63 26.51 37.45
CA GLU A 507 19.95 27.68 38.00
C GLU A 507 19.23 27.42 39.33
N PHE A 508 18.88 26.17 39.68
CA PHE A 508 18.14 25.86 40.91
C PHE A 508 18.45 24.46 41.49
N GLU A 509 18.79 24.39 42.78
CA GLU A 509 18.85 23.17 43.62
C GLU A 509 18.23 23.51 44.98
N ASN A 510 16.98 23.12 45.25
CA ASN A 510 16.32 23.40 46.53
C ASN A 510 16.69 22.34 47.60
N ARG A 511 17.85 22.49 48.24
CA ARG A 511 18.17 21.69 49.44
C ARG A 511 17.46 22.26 50.67
N THR A 512 16.70 21.44 51.39
CA THR A 512 16.01 21.77 52.66
C THR A 512 16.96 22.04 53.84
N PHE A 513 18.26 22.17 53.60
CA PHE A 513 19.23 22.66 54.58
C PHE A 513 19.78 23.99 54.06
N ALA A 514 19.58 25.07 54.83
CA ALA A 514 20.09 26.39 54.51
C ALA A 514 21.63 26.39 54.54
N ILE A 515 22.24 26.06 53.40
CA ILE A 515 23.61 26.44 53.08
C ILE A 515 23.48 27.79 52.33
N PRO A 516 24.13 28.88 52.77
CA PRO A 516 23.98 30.18 52.13
C PRO A 516 24.44 30.10 50.67
N HIS A 517 23.54 30.39 49.72
CA HIS A 517 23.79 30.58 48.28
C HIS A 517 25.06 29.92 47.73
N GLU A 518 24.96 28.66 47.31
CA GLU A 518 25.96 28.09 46.40
C GLU A 518 25.41 28.20 44.97
N ASN A 519 25.59 29.36 44.32
CA ASN A 519 25.55 29.40 42.85
C ASN A 519 26.73 28.56 42.37
N ARG A 520 26.50 27.30 42.01
CA ARG A 520 27.56 26.41 41.50
C ARG A 520 27.80 26.70 40.03
N THR A 521 28.40 27.85 39.74
CA THR A 521 29.06 28.08 38.46
C THR A 521 30.41 27.36 38.52
N LEU A 522 30.52 26.20 37.85
CA LEU A 522 31.83 25.55 37.68
C LEU A 522 32.62 26.31 36.61
N GLU A 523 33.41 27.29 37.03
CA GLU A 523 34.40 27.94 36.18
C GLU A 523 35.67 27.09 36.15
N VAL A 524 35.86 26.29 35.10
CA VAL A 524 37.08 25.48 34.94
C VAL A 524 38.23 26.40 34.47
N LYS A 525 39.10 26.81 35.41
CA LYS A 525 40.30 27.64 35.12
C LYS A 525 41.51 26.79 34.75
N CYS A 526 42.29 27.27 33.77
CA CYS A 526 43.48 26.60 33.24
C CYS A 526 44.71 26.78 34.15
N HIS A 527 45.59 25.78 34.15
CA HIS A 527 47.03 25.95 34.37
C HIS A 527 47.78 25.65 33.07
#